data_AF-A0A1Q3CFZ5-F1
#
_entry.id   AF-A0A1Q3CFZ5-F1
#
_cell.length_a   1.000
_cell.length_b   1.000
_cell.length_c   1.000
_cell.angle_alpha   90.00
_cell.angle_beta   90.00
_cell.angle_gamma   90.00
#
_symmetry.space_group_name_H-M   'P 1'
#
loop_
_entity.id
_entity.type
_entity.pdbx_description
1 polymer ?
#
loop_
_entity_poly.entity_id
_entity_poly.type
_entity_poly.pdbx_seq_one_letter_code
_entity_poly.pdbx_strand_id
1 'polypeptide(L)'
;LSSSVKGERIYLDARILASILHIPHTGLYVFEHKKWPEVEGFHPNQNLSLLYPNDPNVHPNMALTTNRLSVDHRLLHHLIVHQILPTGGGYAKLSRMQVFLMWCILSKIEFCFPLLMLKTMV
;
A
#
# COMPACT_ATOMS: atom_id res chain seq x y z
N LEU A 1 -14.99 -10.07 3.44
CA LEU A 1 -15.08 -10.75 4.76
C LEU A 1 -16.52 -11.19 4.97
N SER A 2 -16.76 -12.32 5.65
CA SER A 2 -18.11 -12.75 5.98
C SER A 2 -18.17 -13.36 7.38
N SER A 3 -19.29 -13.19 8.05
CA SER A 3 -19.60 -13.82 9.34
C SER A 3 -21.07 -14.27 9.36
N SER A 4 -21.48 -15.00 10.40
CA SER A 4 -22.87 -15.45 10.55
C SER A 4 -23.39 -15.13 11.95
N VAL A 5 -24.60 -14.59 12.05
CA VAL A 5 -25.28 -14.29 13.32
C VAL A 5 -26.68 -14.87 13.27
N LYS A 6 -27.03 -15.77 14.21
CA LYS A 6 -28.34 -16.44 14.29
C LYS A 6 -28.78 -17.12 12.97
N GLY A 7 -27.83 -17.67 12.21
CA GLY A 7 -28.09 -18.31 10.92
C GLY A 7 -28.07 -17.37 9.71
N GLU A 8 -28.09 -16.06 9.93
CA GLU A 8 -28.00 -15.06 8.86
C GLU A 8 -26.55 -14.76 8.52
N ARG A 9 -26.22 -14.72 7.22
CA ARG A 9 -24.87 -14.44 6.75
C ARG A 9 -24.70 -12.94 6.49
N ILE A 10 -23.66 -12.36 7.08
CA ILE A 10 -23.30 -10.95 6.94
C ILE A 10 -22.03 -10.86 6.11
N TYR A 11 -22.03 -9.94 5.15
CA TYR A 11 -20.89 -9.66 4.29
C TYR A 11 -20.34 -8.27 4.56
N LEU A 12 -19.01 -8.16 4.53
CA LEU A 12 -18.30 -6.90 4.53
C LEU A 12 -17.38 -6.87 3.30
N ASP A 13 -17.73 -6.01 2.35
CA ASP A 13 -16.92 -5.66 1.18
C ASP A 13 -16.49 -4.18 1.26
N ALA A 14 -15.64 -3.74 0.33
CA ALA A 14 -15.05 -2.39 0.37
C ALA A 14 -16.10 -1.29 0.22
N ARG A 15 -17.19 -1.56 -0.52
CA ARG A 15 -18.30 -0.62 -0.71
C ARG A 15 -19.13 -0.48 0.56
N ILE A 16 -19.43 -1.60 1.22
CA ILE A 16 -20.13 -1.62 2.50
C ILE A 16 -19.30 -0.88 3.55
N LEU A 17 -17.99 -1.15 3.62
CA LEU A 17 -17.11 -0.46 4.56
C LEU A 17 -17.05 1.05 4.30
N ALA A 18 -16.94 1.46 3.03
CA ALA A 18 -16.96 2.87 2.65
C ALA A 18 -18.28 3.56 3.07
N SER A 19 -19.41 2.88 2.87
CA SER A 19 -20.73 3.35 3.27
C SER A 19 -20.85 3.54 4.78
N ILE A 20 -20.37 2.56 5.58
CA ILE A 20 -20.36 2.64 7.05
C ILE A 20 -19.56 3.83 7.57
N LEU A 21 -18.40 4.08 6.95
CA LEU A 21 -17.47 5.13 7.40
C LEU A 21 -17.77 6.51 6.77
N HIS A 22 -18.73 6.59 5.85
CA HIS A 22 -19.02 7.79 5.06
C HIS A 22 -17.79 8.35 4.33
N ILE A 23 -16.96 7.48 3.75
CA ILE A 23 -15.76 7.84 2.99
C ILE A 23 -15.86 7.43 1.51
N PRO A 24 -15.09 8.06 0.61
CA PRO A 24 -15.07 7.68 -0.80
C PRO A 24 -14.65 6.23 -1.04
N HIS A 25 -15.29 5.61 -2.03
CA HIS A 25 -14.92 4.33 -2.61
C HIS A 25 -14.43 4.55 -4.06
N THR A 26 -13.37 5.34 -4.20
CA THR A 26 -12.78 5.78 -5.48
C THR A 26 -11.27 5.54 -5.49
N GLY A 27 -10.61 5.81 -6.62
CA GLY A 27 -9.17 5.63 -6.78
C GLY A 27 -8.77 4.22 -7.22
N LEU A 28 -7.48 3.91 -7.14
CA LEU A 28 -6.93 2.63 -7.59
C LEU A 28 -7.36 1.45 -6.70
N TYR A 29 -7.71 0.33 -7.35
CA TYR A 29 -8.19 -0.93 -6.73
C TYR A 29 -7.15 -2.06 -6.74
N VAL A 30 -5.88 -1.77 -7.06
CA VAL A 30 -4.86 -2.79 -7.27
C VAL A 30 -3.97 -2.94 -6.05
N PHE A 31 -4.15 -4.07 -5.35
CA PHE A 31 -3.37 -4.40 -4.16
C PHE A 31 -2.95 -5.87 -4.19
N GLU A 32 -1.82 -6.15 -4.85
CA GLU A 32 -1.21 -7.48 -4.91
C GLU A 32 -0.01 -7.59 -3.96
N HIS A 33 0.05 -8.68 -3.18
CA HIS A 33 1.08 -8.85 -2.16
C HIS A 33 2.47 -9.18 -2.74
N LYS A 34 2.51 -9.81 -3.93
CA LYS A 34 3.75 -10.37 -4.49
C LYS A 34 4.08 -9.88 -5.90
N LYS A 35 3.25 -9.06 -6.53
CA LYS A 35 3.55 -8.49 -7.85
C LYS A 35 3.56 -6.98 -7.77
N TRP A 36 4.18 -6.37 -8.77
CA TRP A 36 4.03 -4.94 -8.97
C TRP A 36 2.61 -4.67 -9.48
N PRO A 37 1.95 -3.59 -9.01
CA PRO A 37 0.65 -3.22 -9.54
C PRO A 37 0.77 -2.82 -11.00
N GLU A 38 -0.12 -3.36 -11.84
CA GLU A 38 -0.26 -3.00 -13.24
C GLU A 38 -1.32 -1.90 -13.35
N VAL A 39 -0.91 -0.66 -13.09
CA VAL A 39 -1.77 0.53 -13.18
C VAL A 39 -1.12 1.59 -14.04
N GLU A 40 -1.94 2.38 -14.72
CA GLU A 40 -1.46 3.47 -15.57
C GLU A 40 -0.57 4.45 -14.80
N GLY A 41 0.56 4.81 -15.39
CA GLY A 41 1.56 5.71 -14.80
C GLY A 41 2.46 5.09 -13.72
N PHE A 42 2.21 3.85 -13.27
CA PHE A 42 3.10 3.18 -12.33
C PHE A 42 4.20 2.40 -13.06
N HIS A 43 5.43 2.87 -12.93
CA HIS A 43 6.60 2.22 -13.49
C HIS A 43 7.60 1.87 -12.38
N PRO A 44 7.77 0.58 -12.01
CA PRO A 44 8.61 0.19 -10.88
C PRO A 44 10.04 0.74 -10.94
N ASN A 45 10.68 0.67 -12.11
CA ASN A 45 12.05 1.18 -12.29
C ASN A 45 12.15 2.69 -11.99
N GLN A 46 11.27 3.49 -12.60
CA GLN A 46 11.30 4.95 -12.45
C GLN A 46 10.97 5.38 -11.02
N ASN A 47 9.98 4.72 -10.40
CA ASN A 47 9.61 4.98 -9.02
C ASN A 47 10.73 4.60 -8.04
N LEU A 48 11.41 3.48 -8.25
CA LEU A 48 12.58 3.11 -7.45
C LEU A 48 13.73 4.08 -7.63
N SER A 49 14.00 4.58 -8.83
CA SER A 49 14.99 5.64 -9.04
C SER A 49 14.66 6.93 -8.29
N LEU A 50 13.37 7.27 -8.15
CA LEU A 50 12.93 8.43 -7.35
C LEU A 50 13.15 8.20 -5.84
N LEU A 51 12.85 7.00 -5.35
CA LEU A 51 12.99 6.66 -3.92
C LEU A 51 14.46 6.46 -3.51
N TYR A 52 15.30 6.02 -4.43
CA TYR A 52 16.73 5.70 -4.22
C TYR A 52 17.62 6.44 -5.23
N PRO A 53 17.65 7.78 -5.21
CA PRO A 53 18.35 8.58 -6.22
C PRO A 53 19.88 8.34 -6.24
N ASN A 54 20.44 7.80 -5.16
CA ASN A 54 21.88 7.56 -4.99
C ASN A 54 22.30 6.09 -5.22
N ASP A 55 21.38 5.21 -5.60
CA ASP A 55 21.66 3.79 -5.81
C ASP A 55 21.38 3.38 -7.27
N PRO A 56 22.39 3.42 -8.16
CA PRO A 56 22.20 3.10 -9.57
C PRO A 56 21.88 1.62 -9.82
N ASN A 57 22.07 0.75 -8.81
CA ASN A 57 21.83 -0.68 -8.92
C ASN A 57 20.43 -1.07 -8.45
N VAL A 58 19.59 -0.11 -8.03
CA VAL A 58 18.24 -0.42 -7.57
C VAL A 58 17.40 -0.98 -8.71
N HIS A 59 16.75 -2.12 -8.49
CA HIS A 59 15.86 -2.72 -9.50
C HIS A 59 14.66 -3.47 -8.89
N PRO A 60 13.56 -3.70 -9.62
CA PRO A 60 12.27 -4.12 -9.05
C PRO A 60 12.23 -5.54 -8.47
N ASN A 61 13.27 -6.34 -8.71
CA ASN A 61 13.37 -7.74 -8.28
C ASN A 61 14.30 -7.92 -7.07
N MET A 62 14.97 -6.87 -6.60
CA MET A 62 15.83 -6.96 -5.42
C MET A 62 15.04 -6.78 -4.11
N ALA A 63 15.67 -7.12 -2.99
CA ALA A 63 15.19 -6.73 -1.68
C ALA A 63 15.45 -5.24 -1.43
N LEU A 64 14.39 -4.47 -1.20
CA LEU A 64 14.45 -3.03 -0.95
C LEU A 64 14.64 -2.76 0.54
N THR A 65 15.52 -1.83 0.90
CA THR A 65 15.85 -1.52 2.30
C THR A 65 15.55 -0.07 2.63
N THR A 66 15.13 0.18 3.88
CA THR A 66 14.73 1.53 4.33
C THR A 66 15.91 2.45 4.63
N ASN A 67 17.09 1.88 4.94
CA ASN A 67 18.29 2.64 5.27
C ASN A 67 18.90 3.42 4.09
N ARG A 68 18.53 3.07 2.85
CA ARG A 68 18.98 3.77 1.63
C ARG A 68 18.03 4.88 1.17
N LEU A 69 16.86 5.01 1.83
CA LEU A 69 15.92 6.09 1.56
C LEU A 69 16.40 7.40 2.20
N SER A 70 16.01 8.52 1.59
CA SER A 70 16.12 9.85 2.21
C SER A 70 15.27 9.94 3.49
N VAL A 71 15.58 10.91 4.35
CA VAL A 71 14.96 11.04 5.69
C VAL A 71 13.44 11.23 5.60
N ASP A 72 12.97 12.05 4.67
CA ASP A 72 11.56 12.29 4.38
C ASP A 72 10.83 11.04 3.86
N HIS A 73 11.45 10.28 2.95
CA HIS A 73 10.90 9.00 2.48
C HIS A 73 10.86 7.95 3.59
N ARG A 74 11.82 7.96 4.52
CA ARG A 74 11.78 7.09 5.72
C ARG A 74 10.64 7.47 6.65
N LEU A 75 10.37 8.77 6.84
CA LEU A 75 9.23 9.24 7.62
C LEU A 75 7.91 8.78 6.99
N LEU A 76 7.78 8.93 5.67
CA LEU A 76 6.60 8.47 4.93
C LEU A 76 6.42 6.95 5.05
N HIS A 77 7.50 6.18 4.86
CA HIS A 77 7.46 4.73 5.04
C HIS A 77 7.02 4.36 6.46
N HIS A 78 7.55 5.05 7.48
CA HIS A 78 7.19 4.83 8.88
C HIS A 78 5.69 5.07 9.14
N LEU A 79 5.12 6.17 8.60
CA LEU A 79 3.68 6.42 8.69
C LEU A 79 2.87 5.29 8.03
N ILE A 80 3.28 4.86 6.84
CA ILE A 80 2.60 3.78 6.11
C ILE A 80 2.62 2.50 6.95
N VAL A 81 3.78 2.06 7.43
CA VAL A 81 3.91 0.75 8.11
C VAL A 81 3.36 0.72 9.53
N HIS A 82 3.07 1.87 10.15
CA HIS A 82 2.46 1.92 11.47
C HIS A 82 0.97 2.25 11.46
N GLN A 83 0.48 3.03 10.49
CA GLN A 83 -0.88 3.56 10.52
C GLN A 83 -1.75 3.07 9.37
N ILE A 84 -1.17 2.86 8.18
CA ILE A 84 -1.95 2.59 6.96
C ILE A 84 -1.93 1.10 6.60
N LEU A 85 -0.74 0.51 6.64
CA LEU A 85 -0.48 -0.89 6.37
C LEU A 85 0.38 -1.48 7.49
N PRO A 86 -0.17 -1.66 8.70
CA PRO A 86 0.56 -2.26 9.82
C PRO A 86 1.18 -3.60 9.42
N THR A 87 2.48 -3.75 9.68
CA THR A 87 3.19 -5.03 9.45
C THR A 87 3.82 -5.54 10.74
N GLY A 88 3.61 -6.81 11.08
CA GLY A 88 4.21 -7.44 12.27
C GLY A 88 5.70 -7.80 12.14
N GLY A 89 6.31 -7.61 10.95
CA GLY A 89 7.72 -7.85 10.70
C GLY A 89 8.60 -6.61 10.96
N GLY A 90 9.92 -6.77 10.90
CA GLY A 90 10.84 -5.64 11.06
C GLY A 90 10.77 -4.60 9.93
N TYR A 91 10.99 -3.33 10.27
CA TYR A 91 10.87 -2.17 9.37
C TYR A 91 12.13 -1.87 8.53
N ALA A 92 13.04 -2.83 8.43
CA ALA A 92 14.29 -2.66 7.68
C ALA A 92 14.10 -2.81 6.16
N LYS A 93 12.99 -3.42 5.72
CA LYS A 93 12.70 -3.73 4.32
C LYS A 93 11.42 -3.06 3.85
N LEU A 94 11.33 -2.80 2.54
CA LEU A 94 10.10 -2.35 1.91
C LEU A 94 9.44 -3.47 1.11
N SER A 95 8.12 -3.60 1.26
CA SER A 95 7.31 -4.42 0.36
C SER A 95 6.93 -3.64 -0.90
N ARG A 96 6.61 -4.36 -1.98
CA ARG A 96 6.08 -3.75 -3.23
C ARG A 96 4.84 -2.90 -2.98
N MET A 97 3.99 -3.36 -2.06
CA MET A 97 2.80 -2.65 -1.59
C MET A 97 3.14 -1.31 -0.90
N GLN A 98 4.15 -1.29 -0.04
CA GLN A 98 4.60 -0.06 0.63
C GLN A 98 5.17 0.93 -0.38
N VAL A 99 5.98 0.47 -1.34
CA VAL A 99 6.51 1.30 -2.44
C VAL A 99 5.39 1.88 -3.29
N PHE A 100 4.35 1.09 -3.58
CA PHE A 100 3.18 1.56 -4.30
C PHE A 100 2.43 2.66 -3.53
N LEU A 101 2.17 2.47 -2.24
CA LEU A 101 1.51 3.49 -1.40
C LEU A 101 2.34 4.77 -1.28
N MET A 102 3.67 4.65 -1.15
CA MET A 102 4.56 5.82 -1.17
C MET A 102 4.42 6.59 -2.49
N TRP A 103 4.40 5.89 -3.63
CA TRP A 103 4.20 6.51 -4.94
C TRP A 103 2.84 7.19 -5.05
N CYS A 104 1.76 6.55 -4.60
CA CYS A 104 0.44 7.19 -4.61
C CYS A 104 0.45 8.51 -3.84
N ILE A 105 1.05 8.53 -2.65
CA ILE A 105 1.11 9.74 -1.82
C ILE A 105 2.00 10.82 -2.46
N LEU A 106 3.21 10.46 -2.89
CA LEU A 106 4.16 11.40 -3.51
C LEU A 106 3.64 11.97 -4.84
N SER A 107 2.92 11.15 -5.62
CA SER A 107 2.37 11.52 -6.93
C SER A 107 0.94 12.04 -6.85
N LYS A 108 0.35 12.12 -5.65
CA LYS A 108 -1.03 12.55 -5.40
C LYS A 108 -2.07 11.73 -6.17
N ILE A 109 -1.82 10.44 -6.34
CA ILE A 109 -2.76 9.49 -6.95
C ILE A 109 -3.70 8.95 -5.88
N GLU A 110 -5.01 9.07 -6.13
CA GLU A 110 -6.02 8.51 -5.23
C GLU A 110 -5.99 6.97 -5.26
N PHE A 111 -6.03 6.36 -4.08
CA PHE A 111 -6.15 4.92 -3.91
C PHE A 111 -7.36 4.60 -3.03
N CYS A 112 -7.98 3.43 -3.26
CA CYS A 112 -9.19 3.04 -2.54
C CYS A 112 -8.87 2.63 -1.10
N PHE A 113 -9.00 3.60 -0.18
CA PHE A 113 -8.72 3.41 1.24
C PHE A 113 -9.58 2.32 1.92
N PRO A 114 -10.90 2.22 1.69
CA PRO A 114 -11.71 1.12 2.23
C PRO A 114 -11.20 -0.26 1.81
N LEU A 115 -10.76 -0.40 0.55
CA LEU A 115 -10.20 -1.67 0.07
C LEU A 115 -8.87 -2.00 0.75
N LEU A 116 -8.03 -0.99 0.99
CA LEU A 116 -6.79 -1.14 1.75
C LEU A 116 -7.04 -1.59 3.18
N MET A 117 -8.01 -0.97 3.88
CA MET A 117 -8.41 -1.36 5.23
C MET A 117 -8.85 -2.82 5.31
N LEU A 118 -9.68 -3.27 4.36
CA LEU A 118 -10.12 -4.67 4.35
C LEU A 118 -8.98 -5.67 4.17
N LYS A 119 -7.92 -5.29 3.45
CA LYS A 119 -6.72 -6.14 3.29
C LYS A 119 -5.93 -6.26 4.59
N THR A 120 -5.99 -5.27 5.48
CA THR A 120 -5.28 -5.27 6.78
C THR A 120 -6.10 -5.85 7.93
N MET A 121 -7.43 -5.96 7.78
CA MET A 121 -8.33 -6.50 8.83
C MET A 121 -8.34 -8.04 8.92
N VAL A 122 -7.52 -8.74 8.14
CA VAL A 122 -7.44 -10.22 8.08
C VAL A 122 -6.27 -10.71 8.90
#